data_AF-A0A964F7P1-F1
#
_entry.id   AF-A0A964F7P1-F1
#
_cell.length_a   1.000
_cell.length_b   1.000
_cell.length_c   1.000
_cell.angle_alpha   90.00
_cell.angle_beta   90.00
_cell.angle_gamma   90.00
#
_symmetry.space_group_name_H-M   'P 1'
#
loop_
_entity.id
_entity.type
_entity.pdbx_description
1 polymer ?
#
loop_
_entity_poly.entity_id
_entity_poly.type
_entity_poly.pdbx_seq_one_letter_code
_entity_poly.pdbx_strand_id
1 'polypeptide(L)'
;MRRCAITLVEMTLGLALAAIVVFMVLRAYYMAQENQRVHATNQQLGQMFSAVNSVFPLSTNYSTLSNSMIAKAMPPSLVGNDQQGFTPISNPFRGMAYTFGGAVNNDAGTFAIGMDGLTVDACTRIANNFTGYKNLLQVTIYDMNFSPTGGPYTTFPVNATAAAQACAAAGASTNGRVAVEYDFGAFGQVASNGGGGGGNGGSGGGGGGGSISINGQTLTVAEMQTDCGSAAWVAANDPYNSGCATAFINNGLGPYPGPTGP
;
A
#
# COMPACT_ATOMS: atom_id res chain seq x y z
N MET A 1 -58.68 -11.71 31.94
CA MET A 1 -57.55 -10.76 31.85
C MET A 1 -56.16 -11.40 31.61
N ARG A 2 -55.94 -12.72 31.80
CA ARG A 2 -54.61 -13.36 31.58
C ARG A 2 -54.12 -13.44 30.13
N ARG A 3 -55.00 -13.31 29.12
CA ARG A 3 -54.62 -13.43 27.69
C ARG A 3 -53.91 -12.18 27.13
N CYS A 4 -54.18 -11.00 27.67
CA CYS A 4 -53.54 -9.75 27.22
C CYS A 4 -52.08 -9.62 27.71
N ALA A 5 -51.70 -10.33 28.78
CA ALA A 5 -50.34 -10.29 29.32
C ALA A 5 -49.35 -11.09 28.47
N ILE A 6 -49.80 -12.20 27.86
CA ILE A 6 -48.96 -13.08 27.03
C ILE A 6 -48.64 -12.40 25.68
N THR A 7 -49.64 -11.75 25.05
CA THR A 7 -49.44 -11.02 23.80
C THR A 7 -48.46 -9.84 23.93
N LEU A 8 -48.36 -9.23 25.11
CA LEU A 8 -47.44 -8.12 25.34
C LEU A 8 -45.98 -8.59 25.42
N VAL A 9 -45.73 -9.73 26.07
CA VAL A 9 -44.38 -10.32 26.17
C VAL A 9 -43.91 -10.89 24.84
N GLU A 10 -44.80 -11.48 24.05
CA GLU A 10 -44.46 -11.96 22.71
C GLU A 10 -44.11 -10.81 21.75
N MET A 11 -44.86 -9.70 21.81
CA MET A 11 -44.57 -8.51 21.01
C MET A 11 -43.24 -7.84 21.42
N THR A 12 -42.89 -7.78 22.71
CA THR A 12 -41.61 -7.20 23.15
C THR A 12 -40.42 -8.10 22.80
N LEU A 13 -40.58 -9.42 22.85
CA LEU A 13 -39.55 -10.36 22.41
C LEU A 13 -39.32 -10.28 20.89
N GLY A 14 -40.40 -10.17 20.09
CA GLY A 14 -40.30 -9.94 18.66
C GLY A 14 -39.58 -8.62 18.32
N LEU A 15 -39.89 -7.54 19.05
CA LEU A 15 -39.24 -6.25 18.87
C LEU A 15 -37.76 -6.27 19.31
N ALA A 16 -37.42 -6.99 20.38
CA ALA A 16 -36.05 -7.17 20.82
C ALA A 16 -35.20 -7.94 19.79
N LEU A 17 -35.74 -9.02 19.21
CA LEU A 17 -35.08 -9.76 18.14
C LEU A 17 -34.90 -8.90 16.89
N ALA A 18 -35.91 -8.11 16.51
CA ALA A 18 -35.81 -7.19 15.39
C ALA A 18 -34.69 -6.15 15.60
N ALA A 19 -34.60 -5.57 16.80
CA ALA A 19 -33.53 -4.62 17.13
C ALA A 19 -32.14 -5.23 17.02
N ILE A 20 -31.93 -6.45 17.55
CA ILE A 20 -30.63 -7.14 17.49
C ILE A 20 -30.20 -7.36 16.03
N VAL A 21 -31.10 -7.82 15.16
CA VAL A 21 -30.79 -8.05 13.74
C VAL A 21 -30.42 -6.73 13.05
N VAL A 22 -31.14 -5.65 13.30
CA VAL A 22 -30.81 -4.32 12.74
C VAL A 22 -29.42 -3.87 13.19
N PHE A 23 -29.07 -4.02 14.47
CA PHE A 23 -27.72 -3.71 14.96
C PHE A 23 -26.63 -4.57 14.31
N MET A 24 -26.88 -5.87 14.11
CA MET A 24 -25.94 -6.75 13.42
C MET A 24 -25.72 -6.33 11.97
N VAL A 25 -26.79 -6.00 11.23
CA VAL A 25 -26.70 -5.54 9.84
C VAL A 25 -25.95 -4.22 9.73
N LEU A 26 -26.24 -3.26 10.62
CA LEU A 26 -25.54 -1.98 10.65
C LEU A 26 -24.05 -2.17 10.91
N ARG A 27 -23.68 -2.99 11.90
CA ARG A 27 -22.28 -3.29 12.21
C ARG A 27 -21.57 -3.97 11.03
N ALA A 28 -22.21 -4.95 10.40
CA ALA A 28 -21.65 -5.62 9.22
C ALA A 28 -21.44 -4.65 8.06
N TYR A 29 -22.38 -3.73 7.84
CA TYR A 29 -22.28 -2.70 6.80
C TYR A 29 -21.10 -1.76 7.04
N TYR A 30 -20.90 -1.29 8.28
CA TYR A 30 -19.75 -0.45 8.62
C TYR A 30 -18.41 -1.18 8.39
N MET A 31 -18.31 -2.46 8.80
CA MET A 31 -17.10 -3.26 8.58
C MET A 31 -16.82 -3.51 7.10
N ALA A 32 -17.87 -3.73 6.30
CA ALA A 32 -17.72 -3.90 4.85
C ALA A 32 -17.21 -2.62 4.19
N GLN A 33 -17.74 -1.46 4.56
CA GLN A 33 -17.26 -0.17 4.04
C GLN A 33 -15.81 0.12 4.44
N GLU A 34 -15.44 -0.13 5.69
CA GLU A 34 -14.07 0.06 6.16
C GLU A 34 -13.09 -0.87 5.44
N ASN A 35 -13.47 -2.13 5.22
CA ASN A 35 -12.68 -3.07 4.42
C ASN A 35 -12.48 -2.59 2.98
N GLN A 36 -13.52 -2.06 2.33
CA GLN A 36 -13.41 -1.49 1.00
C GLN A 36 -12.45 -0.29 0.97
N ARG A 37 -12.53 0.59 1.98
CA ARG A 37 -11.61 1.73 2.10
C ARG A 37 -10.17 1.28 2.31
N VAL A 38 -9.91 0.36 3.22
CA VAL A 38 -8.56 -0.21 3.44
C VAL A 38 -8.02 -0.82 2.15
N HIS A 39 -8.84 -1.57 1.39
CA HIS A 39 -8.40 -2.16 0.13
C HIS A 39 -8.06 -1.09 -0.92
N ALA A 40 -8.94 -0.09 -1.11
CA ALA A 40 -8.68 1.03 -2.01
C ALA A 40 -7.42 1.82 -1.60
N THR A 41 -7.23 1.99 -0.31
CA THR A 41 -6.06 2.63 0.29
C THR A 41 -4.77 1.86 -0.02
N ASN A 42 -4.76 0.53 0.10
CA ASN A 42 -3.58 -0.28 -0.26
C ASN A 42 -3.28 -0.20 -1.76
N GLN A 43 -4.30 -0.19 -2.61
CA GLN A 43 -4.13 0.01 -4.05
C GLN A 43 -3.54 1.40 -4.36
N GLN A 44 -4.04 2.45 -3.68
CA GLN A 44 -3.54 3.81 -3.83
C GLN A 44 -2.08 3.94 -3.39
N LEU A 45 -1.70 3.36 -2.25
CA LEU A 45 -0.31 3.31 -1.79
C LEU A 45 0.59 2.65 -2.84
N GLY A 46 0.17 1.52 -3.41
CA GLY A 46 0.90 0.85 -4.49
C GLY A 46 1.06 1.71 -5.75
N GLN A 47 0.00 2.44 -6.13
CA GLN A 47 0.04 3.39 -7.24
C GLN A 47 0.98 4.56 -6.96
N MET A 48 0.98 5.11 -5.75
CA MET A 48 1.92 6.17 -5.35
C MET A 48 3.35 5.69 -5.42
N PHE A 49 3.64 4.49 -4.90
CA PHE A 49 4.97 3.90 -4.98
C PHE A 49 5.41 3.70 -6.44
N SER A 50 4.54 3.16 -7.29
CA SER A 50 4.82 3.01 -8.72
C SER A 50 5.02 4.35 -9.42
N ALA A 51 4.26 5.38 -9.04
CA ALA A 51 4.36 6.71 -9.60
C ALA A 51 5.69 7.39 -9.22
N VAL A 52 6.14 7.24 -7.96
CA VAL A 52 7.48 7.69 -7.54
C VAL A 52 8.55 7.05 -8.42
N ASN A 53 8.47 5.74 -8.64
CA ASN A 53 9.43 5.01 -9.47
C ASN A 53 9.37 5.40 -10.95
N SER A 54 8.21 5.80 -11.44
CA SER A 54 8.03 6.28 -12.82
C SER A 54 8.61 7.67 -13.03
N VAL A 55 8.52 8.56 -12.03
CA VAL A 55 9.07 9.93 -12.11
C VAL A 55 10.58 9.93 -11.83
N PHE A 56 11.04 9.05 -10.94
CA PHE A 56 12.43 8.95 -10.51
C PHE A 56 13.03 7.55 -10.80
N PRO A 57 13.06 7.09 -12.07
CA PRO A 57 13.60 5.79 -12.40
C PRO A 57 15.09 5.74 -12.05
N LEU A 58 15.47 4.80 -11.16
CA LEU A 58 16.86 4.60 -10.72
C LEU A 58 17.51 5.84 -10.08
N SER A 59 16.72 6.81 -9.61
CA SER A 59 17.27 7.99 -8.97
C SER A 59 17.85 7.63 -7.59
N THR A 60 19.02 8.18 -7.29
CA THR A 60 19.62 8.20 -5.95
C THR A 60 19.32 9.51 -5.23
N ASN A 61 18.49 10.37 -5.82
CA ASN A 61 18.13 11.68 -5.27
C ASN A 61 16.64 11.96 -5.47
N TYR A 62 15.91 12.05 -4.36
CA TYR A 62 14.50 12.37 -4.26
C TYR A 62 14.28 13.75 -3.63
N SER A 63 15.31 14.58 -3.42
CA SER A 63 15.17 15.85 -2.67
C SER A 63 14.15 16.83 -3.26
N THR A 64 13.87 16.72 -4.56
CA THR A 64 12.85 17.53 -5.22
C THR A 64 11.46 16.91 -5.14
N LEU A 65 11.35 15.62 -4.80
CA LEU A 65 10.10 14.84 -4.79
C LEU A 65 9.02 15.58 -4.01
N SER A 66 7.87 15.72 -4.65
CA SER A 66 6.71 16.39 -4.10
C SER A 66 5.43 15.78 -4.68
N ASN A 67 4.33 15.98 -3.97
CA ASN A 67 3.01 15.53 -4.43
C ASN A 67 2.63 16.03 -5.82
N SER A 68 3.04 17.25 -6.20
CA SER A 68 2.69 17.82 -7.51
C SER A 68 3.36 17.11 -8.68
N MET A 69 4.54 16.50 -8.45
CA MET A 69 5.19 15.67 -9.46
C MET A 69 4.52 14.30 -9.58
N ILE A 70 4.13 13.70 -8.46
CA ILE A 70 3.47 12.39 -8.43
C ILE A 70 2.03 12.47 -8.93
N ALA A 71 1.33 13.56 -8.65
CA ALA A 71 -0.07 13.79 -9.07
C ALA A 71 -0.27 13.64 -10.59
N LYS A 72 0.74 13.98 -11.41
CA LYS A 72 0.67 13.83 -12.87
C LYS A 72 0.60 12.37 -13.34
N ALA A 73 1.08 11.44 -12.52
CA ALA A 73 1.07 10.00 -12.79
C ALA A 73 -0.11 9.29 -12.10
N MET A 74 -0.97 10.01 -11.39
CA MET A 74 -2.14 9.46 -10.70
C MET A 74 -3.46 9.76 -11.43
N PRO A 75 -4.50 8.92 -11.25
CA PRO A 75 -5.83 9.20 -11.77
C PRO A 75 -6.35 10.57 -11.30
N PRO A 76 -6.91 11.40 -12.19
CA PRO A 76 -7.41 12.74 -11.82
C PRO A 76 -8.47 12.73 -10.71
N SER A 77 -9.20 11.63 -10.53
CA SER A 77 -10.20 11.47 -9.48
C SER A 77 -9.62 11.47 -8.06
N LEU A 78 -8.32 11.21 -7.91
CA LEU A 78 -7.62 11.20 -6.62
C LEU A 78 -6.89 12.51 -6.34
N VAL A 79 -6.75 13.37 -7.35
CA VAL A 79 -5.94 14.58 -7.30
C VAL A 79 -6.87 15.77 -7.08
N GLY A 80 -6.74 16.43 -5.92
CA GLY A 80 -7.46 17.65 -5.63
C GLY A 80 -6.85 18.86 -6.33
N ASN A 81 -7.54 19.99 -6.25
CA ASN A 81 -7.04 21.26 -6.79
C ASN A 81 -5.76 21.66 -6.06
N ASP A 82 -4.76 22.10 -6.82
CA ASP A 82 -3.50 22.61 -6.29
C ASP A 82 -3.76 23.78 -5.32
N GLN A 83 -3.29 23.62 -4.09
CA GLN A 83 -3.34 24.67 -3.08
C GLN A 83 -1.91 25.09 -2.77
N GLN A 84 -1.51 26.25 -3.29
CA GLN A 84 -0.25 26.92 -2.94
C GLN A 84 1.01 26.07 -3.23
N GLY A 85 1.02 25.32 -4.34
CA GLY A 85 2.16 24.48 -4.75
C GLY A 85 2.16 23.07 -4.12
N PHE A 86 1.11 22.76 -3.35
CA PHE A 86 0.82 21.42 -2.86
C PHE A 86 -0.43 20.89 -3.55
N THR A 87 -0.27 19.79 -4.28
CA THR A 87 -1.39 19.07 -4.89
C THR A 87 -1.88 17.98 -3.91
N PRO A 88 -3.03 18.16 -3.24
CA PRO A 88 -3.51 17.16 -2.29
C PRO A 88 -3.94 15.91 -3.05
N ILE A 89 -3.45 14.75 -2.63
CA ILE A 89 -3.92 13.46 -3.14
C ILE A 89 -4.92 12.95 -2.10
N SER A 90 -6.20 12.89 -2.44
CA SER A 90 -7.24 12.46 -1.50
C SER A 90 -7.14 10.97 -1.22
N ASN A 91 -7.35 10.56 0.03
CA ASN A 91 -7.45 9.16 0.41
C ASN A 91 -8.92 8.74 0.72
N PRO A 92 -9.26 7.45 0.65
CA PRO A 92 -10.60 6.92 0.94
C PRO A 92 -11.15 7.21 2.35
N PHE A 93 -10.29 7.61 3.28
CA PHE A 93 -10.64 7.98 4.66
C PHE A 93 -10.92 9.47 4.83
N ARG A 94 -11.00 10.24 3.73
CA ARG A 94 -11.20 11.69 3.71
C ARG A 94 -10.01 12.48 4.25
N GLY A 95 -8.86 11.83 4.36
CA GLY A 95 -7.57 12.45 4.57
C GLY A 95 -6.83 12.69 3.25
N MET A 96 -5.55 12.99 3.36
CA MET A 96 -4.61 13.16 2.26
C MET A 96 -3.56 12.05 2.28
N ALA A 97 -3.01 11.81 1.10
CA ALA A 97 -1.79 11.06 0.90
C ALA A 97 -0.68 12.02 0.51
N TYR A 98 0.52 11.78 1.02
CA TYR A 98 1.66 12.66 0.85
C TYR A 98 2.93 11.88 0.52
N THR A 99 3.83 12.56 -0.19
CA THR A 99 5.13 12.07 -0.60
C THR A 99 6.14 13.21 -0.53
N PHE A 100 7.33 12.92 -0.03
CA PHE A 100 8.42 13.88 0.01
C PHE A 100 9.77 13.16 0.02
N GLY A 101 10.82 13.82 -0.44
CA GLY A 101 12.19 13.32 -0.35
C GLY A 101 12.90 13.75 0.93
N GLY A 102 14.03 13.12 1.25
CA GLY A 102 14.76 13.43 2.48
C GLY A 102 14.13 12.82 3.74
N ALA A 103 13.33 11.77 3.58
CA ALA A 103 12.51 11.20 4.65
C ALA A 103 13.32 10.77 5.88
N VAL A 104 14.47 10.13 5.65
CA VAL A 104 15.33 9.64 6.73
C VAL A 104 16.53 10.55 6.87
N ASN A 105 16.65 11.24 8.01
CA ASN A 105 17.79 12.12 8.32
C ASN A 105 18.10 13.19 7.26
N ASN A 106 17.11 13.64 6.48
CA ASN A 106 17.29 14.54 5.33
C ASN A 106 18.21 13.96 4.24
N ASP A 107 18.36 12.63 4.17
CA ASP A 107 19.12 11.97 3.12
C ASP A 107 18.36 12.07 1.79
N ALA A 108 18.96 12.77 0.83
CA ALA A 108 18.43 12.92 -0.52
C ALA A 108 18.15 11.56 -1.20
N GLY A 109 18.83 10.48 -0.80
CA GLY A 109 18.58 9.12 -1.29
C GLY A 109 17.30 8.47 -0.76
N THR A 110 16.54 9.14 0.11
CA THR A 110 15.35 8.58 0.75
C THR A 110 14.08 9.36 0.40
N PHE A 111 12.94 8.68 0.44
CA PHE A 111 11.63 9.28 0.26
C PHE A 111 10.58 8.64 1.15
N ALA A 112 9.55 9.39 1.49
CA ALA A 112 8.41 8.93 2.26
C ALA A 112 7.19 8.82 1.36
N ILE A 113 6.33 7.85 1.68
CA ILE A 113 4.93 7.83 1.27
C ILE A 113 4.12 7.70 2.55
N GLY A 114 3.15 8.59 2.75
CA GLY A 114 2.29 8.51 3.91
C GLY A 114 0.85 8.85 3.60
N MET A 115 -0.02 8.53 4.55
CA MET A 115 -1.43 8.87 4.51
C MET A 115 -1.89 9.32 5.88
N ASP A 116 -2.70 10.37 5.90
CA ASP A 116 -3.32 10.92 7.10
C ASP A 116 -4.81 10.57 7.21
N GLY A 117 -5.45 10.94 8.32
CA GLY A 117 -6.90 10.84 8.47
C GLY A 117 -7.43 9.40 8.54
N LEU A 118 -6.57 8.40 8.75
CA LEU A 118 -6.93 7.00 8.88
C LEU A 118 -7.68 6.76 10.20
N THR A 119 -8.58 5.78 10.23
CA THR A 119 -9.11 5.27 11.50
C THR A 119 -8.01 4.49 12.23
N VAL A 120 -8.15 4.34 13.55
CA VAL A 120 -7.23 3.52 14.36
C VAL A 120 -7.19 2.08 13.83
N ASP A 121 -8.33 1.50 13.45
CA ASP A 121 -8.39 0.15 12.85
C ASP A 121 -7.65 0.10 11.51
N ALA A 122 -7.92 1.04 10.60
CA ALA A 122 -7.25 1.10 9.32
C ALA A 122 -5.72 1.22 9.46
N CYS A 123 -5.24 2.07 10.38
CA CYS A 123 -3.82 2.20 10.70
C CYS A 123 -3.17 0.84 11.01
N THR A 124 -3.77 0.03 11.88
CA THR A 124 -3.20 -1.29 12.25
C THR A 124 -3.14 -2.25 11.08
N ARG A 125 -4.09 -2.16 10.15
CA ARG A 125 -4.22 -3.05 9.00
C ARG A 125 -3.30 -2.67 7.85
N ILE A 126 -2.99 -1.39 7.71
CA ILE A 126 -2.09 -0.93 6.66
C ILE A 126 -0.64 -0.82 7.11
N ALA A 127 -0.33 -0.75 8.41
CA ALA A 127 1.03 -0.55 8.92
C ALA A 127 2.09 -1.50 8.31
N ASN A 128 1.67 -2.69 7.86
CA ASN A 128 2.53 -3.68 7.21
C ASN A 128 2.43 -3.71 5.67
N ASN A 129 1.81 -2.71 5.02
CA ASN A 129 1.50 -2.73 3.59
C ASN A 129 2.76 -2.86 2.71
N PHE A 130 3.89 -2.28 3.14
CA PHE A 130 5.14 -2.29 2.38
C PHE A 130 6.22 -3.20 2.97
N THR A 131 5.95 -4.03 3.98
CA THR A 131 7.00 -4.79 4.68
C THR A 131 7.72 -5.84 3.83
N GLY A 132 7.18 -6.18 2.65
CA GLY A 132 7.83 -7.03 1.67
C GLY A 132 8.81 -6.30 0.74
N TYR A 133 8.87 -4.96 0.79
CA TYR A 133 9.69 -4.16 -0.12
C TYR A 133 11.12 -4.05 0.43
N LYS A 134 12.10 -4.46 -0.38
CA LYS A 134 13.52 -4.50 0.03
C LYS A 134 14.12 -3.14 0.36
N ASN A 135 13.54 -2.07 -0.18
CA ASN A 135 14.01 -0.70 0.02
C ASN A 135 13.21 0.04 1.10
N LEU A 136 12.27 -0.61 1.80
CA LEU A 136 11.64 -0.04 2.98
C LEU A 136 12.67 0.06 4.11
N LEU A 137 12.86 1.27 4.65
CA LEU A 137 13.83 1.58 5.71
C LEU A 137 13.15 1.65 7.08
N GLN A 138 12.04 2.38 7.17
CA GLN A 138 11.29 2.50 8.41
C GLN A 138 9.79 2.73 8.15
N VAL A 139 8.99 2.39 9.15
CA VAL A 139 7.56 2.78 9.22
C VAL A 139 7.37 3.61 10.48
N THR A 140 6.70 4.74 10.36
CA THR A 140 6.41 5.63 11.48
C THR A 140 4.91 5.90 11.56
N ILE A 141 4.38 5.88 12.78
CA ILE A 141 2.97 6.17 13.05
C ILE A 141 2.91 7.51 13.77
N TYR A 142 2.10 8.42 13.23
CA TYR A 142 1.95 9.77 13.72
C TYR A 142 0.51 10.04 14.13
N ASP A 143 0.36 10.99 15.05
CA ASP A 143 -0.92 11.68 15.17
C ASP A 143 -1.14 12.70 14.05
N MET A 144 -2.34 13.31 14.00
CA MET A 144 -2.66 14.33 13.00
C MET A 144 -1.87 15.65 13.14
N ASN A 145 -1.07 15.83 14.20
CA ASN A 145 -0.13 16.94 14.33
C ASN A 145 1.27 16.54 13.84
N PHE A 146 1.41 15.38 13.20
CA PHE A 146 2.69 14.79 12.77
C PHE A 146 3.67 14.57 13.93
N SER A 147 3.16 14.35 15.14
CA SER A 147 3.95 13.91 16.27
C SER A 147 4.04 12.38 16.27
N PRO A 148 5.24 11.77 16.26
CA PRO A 148 5.38 10.32 16.23
C PRO A 148 4.86 9.73 17.55
N THR A 149 3.93 8.79 17.45
CA THR A 149 3.37 8.06 18.60
C THR A 149 3.89 6.63 18.68
N GLY A 150 4.60 6.18 17.65
CA GLY A 150 5.36 4.94 17.60
C GLY A 150 6.31 4.92 16.41
N GLY A 151 7.25 3.98 16.44
CA GLY A 151 8.35 3.94 15.46
C GLY A 151 9.46 4.97 15.75
N PRO A 152 10.49 5.05 14.89
CA PRO A 152 10.60 4.36 13.61
C PRO A 152 10.77 2.85 13.76
N TYR A 153 9.89 2.08 13.12
CA TYR A 153 10.01 0.63 13.06
C TYR A 153 10.92 0.26 11.90
N THR A 154 12.09 -0.29 12.19
CA THR A 154 13.09 -0.70 11.18
C THR A 154 13.19 -2.22 11.01
N THR A 155 12.47 -2.98 11.85
CA THR A 155 12.34 -4.43 11.74
C THR A 155 10.97 -4.78 11.18
N PHE A 156 10.95 -5.58 10.12
CA PHE A 156 9.74 -5.90 9.37
C PHE A 156 9.46 -7.41 9.37
N PRO A 157 8.18 -7.84 9.48
CA PRO A 157 7.00 -6.99 9.63
C PRO A 157 6.92 -6.30 10.99
N VAL A 158 6.24 -5.16 11.06
CA VAL A 158 5.94 -4.45 12.31
C VAL A 158 5.08 -5.37 13.18
N ASN A 159 5.50 -5.57 14.43
CA ASN A 159 4.77 -6.37 15.40
C ASN A 159 3.33 -5.83 15.56
N ALA A 160 2.33 -6.70 15.44
CA ALA A 160 0.92 -6.30 15.45
C ALA A 160 0.51 -5.59 16.75
N THR A 161 1.03 -6.02 17.91
CA THR A 161 0.75 -5.38 19.20
C THR A 161 1.38 -4.00 19.27
N ALA A 162 2.62 -3.84 18.80
CA ALA A 162 3.30 -2.55 18.78
C ALA A 162 2.59 -1.56 17.85
N ALA A 163 2.19 -2.00 16.64
CA ALA A 163 1.42 -1.19 15.71
C ALA A 163 0.06 -0.78 16.31
N ALA A 164 -0.66 -1.72 16.93
CA ALA A 164 -1.94 -1.43 17.58
C ALA A 164 -1.82 -0.39 18.70
N GLN A 165 -0.78 -0.48 19.54
CA GLN A 165 -0.53 0.50 20.60
C GLN A 165 -0.21 1.89 20.03
N ALA A 166 0.64 1.98 19.01
CA ALA A 166 0.99 3.25 18.38
C ALA A 166 -0.21 3.90 17.66
N CYS A 167 -1.00 3.12 16.91
CA CYS A 167 -2.22 3.61 16.27
C CYS A 167 -3.26 4.09 17.30
N ALA A 168 -3.42 3.37 18.42
CA ALA A 168 -4.33 3.78 19.49
C ALA A 168 -3.87 5.07 20.18
N ALA A 169 -2.56 5.21 20.43
CA ALA A 169 -1.98 6.41 21.01
C ALA A 169 -2.15 7.64 20.09
N ALA A 170 -1.91 7.49 18.78
CA ALA A 170 -2.17 8.54 17.79
C ALA A 170 -3.65 8.94 17.72
N GLY A 171 -4.54 7.95 17.71
CA GLY A 171 -5.98 8.20 17.69
C GLY A 171 -6.48 8.93 18.94
N ALA A 172 -5.88 8.66 20.10
CA ALA A 172 -6.26 9.29 21.36
C ALA A 172 -6.01 10.80 21.37
N SER A 173 -4.93 11.27 20.72
CA SER A 173 -4.62 12.71 20.66
C SER A 173 -5.41 13.48 19.59
N THR A 174 -6.03 12.78 18.62
CA THR A 174 -6.57 13.43 17.42
C THR A 174 -7.95 12.91 16.98
N ASN A 175 -8.85 12.68 17.93
CA ASN A 175 -10.25 12.29 17.68
C ASN A 175 -10.40 11.00 16.85
N GLY A 176 -9.52 10.03 17.08
CA GLY A 176 -9.54 8.73 16.40
C GLY A 176 -9.07 8.79 14.94
N ARG A 177 -8.21 9.76 14.62
CA ARG A 177 -7.52 9.87 13.33
C ARG A 177 -6.03 9.61 13.51
N VAL A 178 -5.40 9.05 12.48
CA VAL A 178 -4.01 8.60 12.54
C VAL A 178 -3.35 8.83 11.19
N ALA A 179 -2.04 9.08 11.19
CA ALA A 179 -1.22 9.05 9.98
C ALA A 179 -0.19 7.92 10.05
N VAL A 180 0.08 7.31 8.89
CA VAL A 180 1.10 6.27 8.75
C VAL A 180 2.01 6.65 7.59
N GLU A 181 3.31 6.56 7.83
CA GLU A 181 4.37 6.89 6.88
C GLU A 181 5.29 5.68 6.66
N TYR A 182 5.70 5.49 5.41
CA TYR A 182 6.63 4.47 4.97
C TYR A 182 7.80 5.17 4.29
N ASP A 183 8.99 4.97 4.84
CA ASP A 183 10.21 5.58 4.34
C ASP A 183 11.02 4.57 3.57
N PHE A 184 11.43 4.95 2.37
CA PHE A 184 12.14 4.12 1.43
C PHE A 184 13.50 4.70 1.10
N GLY A 185 14.46 3.83 0.85
CA GLY A 185 15.75 4.18 0.26
C GLY A 185 15.73 4.07 -1.26
N ALA A 186 16.77 4.65 -1.87
CA ALA A 186 17.01 4.55 -3.31
C ALA A 186 17.11 3.09 -3.77
N PHE A 187 16.55 2.82 -4.95
CA PHE A 187 16.65 1.50 -5.59
C PHE A 187 18.13 1.20 -5.91
N GLY A 188 18.73 0.34 -5.09
CA GLY A 188 20.16 0.02 -5.16
C GLY A 188 20.86 0.07 -3.80
N GLN A 189 20.31 0.81 -2.83
CA GLN A 189 20.63 0.62 -1.43
C GLN A 189 19.78 -0.54 -0.91
N VAL A 190 20.32 -1.75 -1.03
CA VAL A 190 19.87 -2.83 -0.15
C VAL A 190 20.14 -2.33 1.26
N ALA A 191 19.09 -2.06 2.03
CA ALA A 191 19.23 -1.77 3.43
C ALA A 191 20.08 -2.90 4.05
N SER A 192 21.29 -2.57 4.45
CA SER A 192 22.13 -3.44 5.27
C SER A 192 21.45 -3.51 6.64
N ASN A 193 20.43 -4.36 6.77
CA ASN A 193 19.95 -4.79 8.06
C ASN A 193 21.05 -5.62 8.71
N GLY A 194 21.87 -4.97 9.53
CA GLY A 194 22.95 -5.61 10.26
C GLY A 194 23.92 -4.59 10.82
N GLY A 195 23.61 -4.05 11.99
CA GLY A 195 24.66 -3.58 12.89
C GLY A 195 25.63 -4.75 13.15
N GLY A 196 26.79 -4.70 12.52
CA GLY A 196 27.83 -5.69 12.65
C GLY A 196 29.17 -5.01 12.39
N GLY A 197 29.75 -4.43 13.43
CA GLY A 197 31.15 -4.06 13.39
C GLY A 197 32.00 -5.31 13.23
N GLY A 198 32.88 -5.32 12.24
CA GLY A 198 33.97 -6.28 12.14
C GLY A 198 34.21 -6.85 10.76
N GLY A 199 35.41 -6.62 10.23
CA GLY A 199 36.05 -7.56 9.32
C GLY A 199 36.41 -7.01 7.93
N ASN A 200 37.66 -6.59 7.80
CA ASN A 200 38.41 -6.62 6.55
C ASN A 200 38.26 -7.99 5.85
N GLY A 201 38.17 -8.00 4.53
CA GLY A 201 38.69 -9.11 3.73
C GLY A 201 37.92 -9.45 2.46
N GLY A 202 38.61 -9.36 1.33
CA GLY A 202 38.48 -10.39 0.29
C GLY A 202 37.63 -10.04 -0.91
N SER A 203 38.30 -9.59 -1.97
CA SER A 203 37.91 -9.69 -3.37
C SER A 203 37.59 -11.14 -3.78
N GLY A 204 36.53 -11.34 -4.56
CA GLY A 204 36.23 -12.62 -5.21
C GLY A 204 34.99 -12.55 -6.09
N GLY A 205 35.19 -12.62 -7.41
CA GLY A 205 34.13 -12.60 -8.40
C GLY A 205 33.27 -13.86 -8.41
N GLY A 206 32.10 -13.74 -9.04
CA GLY A 206 31.22 -14.86 -9.35
C GLY A 206 29.87 -14.37 -9.87
N GLY A 207 29.68 -14.43 -11.19
CA GLY A 207 28.38 -14.23 -11.80
C GLY A 207 27.40 -15.30 -11.33
N GLY A 208 26.24 -14.88 -10.86
CA GLY A 208 25.16 -15.78 -10.45
C GLY A 208 23.83 -15.18 -10.88
N GLY A 209 23.19 -15.82 -11.87
CA GLY A 209 21.88 -15.43 -12.37
C GLY A 209 20.84 -15.47 -11.26
N GLY A 210 20.17 -14.34 -11.02
CA GLY A 210 19.14 -14.22 -10.01
C GLY A 210 17.87 -14.95 -10.43
N SER A 211 17.36 -15.85 -9.58
CA SER A 211 16.03 -16.43 -9.72
C SER A 211 14.98 -15.55 -9.03
N ILE A 212 13.78 -15.46 -9.60
CA ILE A 212 12.61 -14.86 -8.94
C ILE A 212 11.68 -16.00 -8.51
N SER A 213 11.17 -15.92 -7.29
CA SER A 213 10.18 -16.88 -6.78
C SER A 213 8.83 -16.21 -6.59
N ILE A 214 7.80 -16.79 -7.20
CA ILE A 214 6.39 -16.37 -7.08
C ILE A 214 5.59 -17.62 -6.71
N ASN A 215 4.82 -17.56 -5.62
CA ASN A 215 3.96 -18.66 -5.15
C ASN A 215 4.66 -20.03 -5.02
N GLY A 216 5.93 -20.04 -4.59
CA GLY A 216 6.67 -21.28 -4.33
C GLY A 216 7.26 -21.96 -5.57
N GLN A 217 7.16 -21.35 -6.76
CA GLN A 217 7.93 -21.77 -7.93
C GLN A 217 9.14 -20.86 -8.10
N THR A 218 10.31 -21.46 -8.32
CA THR A 218 11.58 -20.75 -8.54
C THR A 218 11.86 -20.77 -10.03
N LEU A 219 11.76 -19.61 -10.69
CA LEU A 219 12.13 -19.46 -12.10
C LEU A 219 13.58 -19.01 -12.18
N THR A 220 14.40 -19.79 -12.88
CA THR A 220 15.81 -19.45 -13.12
C THR A 220 15.95 -18.70 -14.45
N VAL A 221 16.95 -17.81 -14.55
CA VAL A 221 17.23 -17.04 -15.79
C VAL A 221 17.44 -17.96 -17.00
N ALA A 222 17.91 -19.19 -16.77
CA ALA A 222 18.10 -20.20 -17.80
C ALA A 222 16.78 -20.67 -18.44
N GLU A 223 15.65 -20.62 -17.71
CA GLU A 223 14.35 -21.07 -18.23
C GLU A 223 13.65 -19.99 -19.07
N MET A 224 13.83 -18.70 -18.73
CA MET A 224 13.32 -17.58 -19.53
C MET A 224 13.97 -17.46 -20.92
N GLN A 225 15.16 -18.04 -21.09
CA GLN A 225 15.93 -17.93 -22.34
C GLN A 225 15.55 -19.01 -23.38
N THR A 226 14.82 -20.04 -22.98
CA THR A 226 14.37 -21.13 -23.86
C THR A 226 13.03 -20.86 -24.56
N ASP A 227 12.20 -19.97 -24.01
CA ASP A 227 10.90 -19.60 -24.61
C ASP A 227 11.00 -18.44 -25.62
N CYS A 228 12.18 -17.82 -25.75
CA CYS A 228 12.47 -16.84 -26.80
C CYS A 228 13.42 -17.46 -27.83
N GLY A 229 12.94 -18.49 -28.54
CA GLY A 229 13.65 -19.11 -29.64
C GLY A 229 13.98 -18.12 -30.77
N SER A 230 15.28 -17.90 -30.97
CA SER A 230 15.94 -17.44 -32.20
C SER A 230 15.45 -16.15 -32.89
N ALA A 231 16.10 -15.02 -32.60
CA ALA A 231 16.59 -14.10 -33.63
C ALA A 231 17.72 -13.23 -33.06
N ALA A 232 18.90 -13.37 -33.65
CA ALA A 232 20.07 -12.57 -33.36
C ALA A 232 19.98 -11.24 -34.13
N TRP A 233 20.38 -10.13 -33.49
CA TRP A 233 20.62 -8.77 -34.03
C TRP A 233 19.34 -7.99 -34.43
N VAL A 234 19.05 -6.74 -34.02
CA VAL A 234 19.85 -5.51 -33.86
C VAL A 234 19.10 -4.61 -32.85
N ALA A 235 19.69 -4.20 -31.72
CA ALA A 235 20.25 -2.87 -31.41
C ALA A 235 19.40 -1.61 -31.74
N ALA A 236 19.31 -0.74 -30.72
CA ALA A 236 19.14 0.72 -30.76
C ALA A 236 17.77 1.34 -31.16
N ASN A 237 17.20 2.08 -30.21
CA ASN A 237 16.28 3.22 -30.35
C ASN A 237 15.00 3.05 -31.20
N ASP A 238 13.90 2.62 -30.58
CA ASP A 238 12.56 3.04 -31.00
C ASP A 238 11.55 2.93 -29.83
N PRO A 239 10.83 4.00 -29.41
CA PRO A 239 9.87 3.95 -28.31
C PRO A 239 8.44 3.51 -28.71
N TYR A 240 8.22 2.94 -29.89
CA TYR A 240 6.91 2.41 -30.31
C TYR A 240 7.00 0.99 -30.86
N ASN A 241 7.01 -0.03 -29.98
CA ASN A 241 6.68 -1.39 -30.39
C ASN A 241 5.99 -2.18 -29.27
N SER A 242 4.66 -2.25 -29.33
CA SER A 242 3.73 -2.88 -28.38
C SER A 242 3.54 -4.39 -28.65
N GLY A 243 4.63 -5.14 -28.77
CA GLY A 243 4.60 -6.53 -29.24
C GLY A 243 4.58 -7.66 -28.20
N CYS A 244 4.96 -7.43 -26.93
CA CYS A 244 5.15 -8.53 -25.96
C CYS A 244 4.21 -8.50 -24.73
N ALA A 245 3.25 -7.56 -24.66
CA ALA A 245 2.41 -7.40 -23.47
C ALA A 245 1.06 -8.16 -23.51
N THR A 246 0.71 -8.82 -24.62
CA THR A 246 -0.64 -9.42 -24.78
C THR A 246 -0.73 -10.92 -24.47
N ALA A 247 0.36 -11.58 -24.05
CA ALA A 247 0.34 -13.02 -23.77
C ALA A 247 -0.07 -13.41 -22.33
N PHE A 248 -0.28 -12.45 -21.41
CA PHE A 248 -0.55 -12.76 -19.99
C PHE A 248 -1.97 -12.47 -19.48
N ILE A 249 -2.88 -11.91 -20.31
CA ILE A 249 -4.23 -11.52 -19.86
C ILE A 249 -5.33 -12.52 -20.26
N ASN A 250 -5.08 -13.45 -21.19
CA ASN A 250 -6.11 -14.42 -21.61
C ASN A 250 -5.80 -15.85 -21.13
N ASN A 251 -6.05 -16.11 -19.85
CA ASN A 251 -6.44 -17.44 -19.39
C ASN A 251 -7.31 -17.33 -18.14
N GLY A 252 -8.63 -17.34 -18.35
CA GLY A 252 -9.54 -17.80 -17.30
C GLY A 252 -10.74 -16.91 -17.01
N LEU A 253 -11.58 -16.60 -18.01
CA LEU A 253 -13.03 -16.47 -17.79
C LEU A 253 -13.77 -17.01 -19.03
N GLY A 254 -14.53 -18.09 -18.83
CA GLY A 254 -15.39 -18.69 -19.85
C GLY A 254 -16.58 -17.77 -20.22
N PRO A 255 -17.24 -18.04 -21.36
CA PRO A 255 -18.18 -17.11 -21.98
C PRO A 255 -19.58 -17.15 -21.34
N TYR A 256 -20.16 -15.98 -21.06
CA TYR A 256 -21.61 -15.81 -20.88
C TYR A 256 -22.24 -15.43 -22.24
N PRO A 257 -23.32 -16.11 -22.67
CA PRO A 257 -24.00 -15.80 -23.92
C PRO A 257 -24.90 -14.58 -23.78
N GLY A 258 -24.84 -13.66 -24.76
CA GLY A 258 -25.76 -12.54 -24.88
C GLY A 258 -27.14 -12.98 -25.41
N PRO A 259 -28.22 -12.24 -25.11
CA PRO A 259 -29.56 -12.53 -25.61
C PRO A 259 -29.74 -12.06 -27.06
N THR A 260 -30.22 -12.98 -27.90
CA THR A 260 -30.69 -12.73 -29.26
C THR A 260 -32.18 -12.41 -29.28
N GLY A 261 -32.54 -11.16 -29.64
CA GLY A 261 -33.80 -10.73 -30.29
C GLY A 261 -35.14 -11.08 -29.64
N PRO A 262 -36.28 -10.72 -30.27
CA PRO A 262 -36.47 -10.03 -31.56
C PRO A 262 -36.51 -8.49 -31.48
#